data_AF-A0A661P4W8-F1
#
_entry.id   AF-A0A661P4W8-F1
#
_cell.length_a   1.000
_cell.length_b   1.000
_cell.length_c   1.000
_cell.angle_alpha   90.00
_cell.angle_beta   90.00
_cell.angle_gamma   90.00
#
_symmetry.space_group_name_H-M   'P 1'
#
loop_
_entity.id
_entity.type
_entity.pdbx_description
1 polymer ?
#
loop_
_entity_poly.entity_id
_entity_poly.type
_entity_poly.pdbx_seq_one_letter_code
_entity_poly.pdbx_strand_id
1 'polypeptide(L)' 'GGPFAVEENYNVIEGVDRLIPVDVYVPGCPPRPEALLEGILKLQEKITGVRHPFPQRKVSDAPN' A
#
# COMPACT_ATOMS: atom_id res chain seq x y z
N GLY A 1 11.72 -8.20 -4.87
CA GLY A 1 13.18 -8.17 -5.00
C GLY A 1 13.83 -7.44 -3.84
N GLY A 2 13.73 -6.11 -3.78
CA GLY A 2 14.33 -5.33 -2.67
C GLY A 2 15.83 -5.64 -2.50
N PRO A 3 16.33 -5.85 -1.26
CA PRO A 3 17.74 -6.18 -1.03
C PRO A 3 18.16 -7.56 -1.60
N PHE A 4 17.20 -8.38 -2.04
CA PHE A 4 17.44 -9.74 -2.54
C PHE A 4 17.39 -9.84 -4.07
N ALA A 5 17.20 -8.72 -4.79
CA ALA A 5 17.28 -8.66 -6.24
C ALA A 5 18.76 -8.63 -6.70
N VAL A 6 19.48 -9.72 -6.46
CA VAL A 6 20.86 -9.92 -6.89
C VAL A 6 20.94 -11.13 -7.83
N GLU A 7 21.85 -11.11 -8.80
CA GLU A 7 21.97 -12.14 -9.84
C GLU A 7 22.22 -13.55 -9.26
N GLU A 8 22.88 -13.63 -8.10
CA GLU A 8 23.22 -14.87 -7.42
C GLU A 8 22.02 -15.53 -6.70
N ASN A 9 20.89 -14.83 -6.58
CA ASN A 9 19.73 -15.33 -5.83
C ASN A 9 18.82 -16.20 -6.70
N TYR A 10 18.77 -17.50 -6.40
CA TYR A 10 18.10 -18.51 -7.25
C TYR A 10 16.59 -18.65 -6.99
N ASN A 11 16.07 -18.08 -5.91
CA ASN A 11 14.71 -18.32 -5.43
C ASN A 11 13.89 -17.05 -5.17
N VAL A 12 14.32 -15.89 -5.68
CA VAL A 12 13.63 -14.61 -5.47
C VAL A 12 13.20 -14.00 -6.79
N ILE A 13 11.96 -13.53 -6.84
CA ILE A 13 11.45 -12.73 -7.96
C ILE A 13 11.64 -11.24 -7.63
N GLU A 14 12.14 -10.47 -8.60
CA GLU A 14 12.47 -9.05 -8.42
C GLU A 14 11.27 -8.17 -8.07
N GLY A 15 10.05 -8.60 -8.41
CA GLY A 15 8.80 -7.96 -8.04
C GLY A 15 7.60 -8.90 -8.19
N VAL A 16 6.57 -8.68 -7.37
CA VAL A 16 5.32 -9.47 -7.39
C VAL A 16 4.46 -9.16 -8.63
N ASP A 17 4.71 -8.02 -9.26
CA ASP A 17 4.08 -7.53 -10.49
C ASP A 17 4.34 -8.41 -11.71
N ARG A 18 5.42 -9.21 -11.68
CA ARG A 18 5.69 -10.25 -12.69
C ARG A 18 4.75 -11.45 -12.60
N LEU A 19 4.08 -11.64 -11.46
CA LEU A 19 3.15 -12.76 -11.23
C LEU A 19 1.69 -12.31 -11.28
N ILE A 20 1.38 -11.17 -10.65
CA ILE A 20 0.03 -10.63 -10.54
C ILE A 20 0.03 -9.12 -10.75
N PRO A 21 -1.04 -8.54 -11.32
CA PRO A 21 -1.12 -7.10 -11.49
C PRO A 21 -1.13 -6.40 -10.11
N VAL A 22 -0.32 -5.36 -9.97
CA VAL A 22 -0.25 -4.56 -8.74
C VAL A 22 -0.95 -3.22 -8.95
N ASP A 23 -1.88 -2.90 -8.05
CA ASP A 23 -2.63 -1.65 -8.13
C ASP A 23 -1.91 -0.43 -7.57
N VAL A 24 -1.22 -0.61 -6.44
CA VAL A 24 -0.53 0.44 -5.68
C VAL A 24 0.76 -0.13 -5.09
N TYR A 25 1.86 0.60 -5.23
CA TYR A 25 3.15 0.28 -4.60
C TYR A 25 3.38 1.14 -3.35
N VAL A 26 3.80 0.51 -2.25
CA VAL A 26 4.20 1.20 -1.01
C VAL A 26 5.69 0.96 -0.76
N PRO A 27 6.56 1.97 -0.96
CA PRO A 27 7.99 1.80 -0.74
C PRO A 27 8.36 1.79 0.75
N GLY A 28 9.36 0.98 1.10
CA GLY A 28 10.02 0.99 2.40
C GLY A 28 10.53 -0.39 2.84
N CYS A 29 11.47 -0.41 3.78
CA CYS A 29 12.07 -1.64 4.31
C CYS A 29 12.39 -1.49 5.82
N PRO A 30 11.40 -1.61 6.73
CA PRO A 30 9.96 -1.72 6.45
C PRO A 30 9.35 -0.35 6.10
N PRO A 31 8.20 -0.32 5.38
CA PRO A 31 7.47 0.93 5.17
C PRO A 31 7.04 1.51 6.52
N ARG A 32 7.16 2.83 6.66
CA ARG A 32 6.64 3.51 7.85
C ARG A 32 5.12 3.34 7.94
N PRO A 33 4.54 3.32 9.15
CA PRO A 33 3.09 3.19 9.32
C PRO A 33 2.28 4.19 8.49
N GLU A 34 2.75 5.44 8.42
CA GLU A 34 2.10 6.51 7.64
C GLU A 34 2.15 6.25 6.13
N ALA A 35 3.25 5.65 5.64
CA ALA A 35 3.40 5.30 4.23
C ALA A 35 2.47 4.15 3.83
N LEU A 36 2.28 3.17 4.72
CA LEU A 36 1.30 2.10 4.51
C LEU A 36 -0.12 2.65 4.48
N LEU A 37 -0.46 3.53 5.42
CA LEU A 37 -1.78 4.18 5.45
C LEU A 37 -2.05 4.99 4.18
N GLU A 38 -1.07 5.75 3.71
CA GLU A 38 -1.17 6.47 2.43
C GLU A 38 -1.38 5.52 1.24
N GLY A 39 -0.73 4.34 1.24
CA GLY A 39 -0.97 3.30 0.24
C GLY A 39 -2.42 2.82 0.21
N ILE A 40 -3.02 2.63 1.38
CA ILE A 40 -4.44 2.24 1.50
C ILE A 40 -5.35 3.35 1.00
N LEU A 41 -5.07 4.61 1.36
CA LEU A 41 -5.84 5.76 0.89
C LEU A 41 -5.76 5.93 -0.63
N LYS A 42 -4.59 5.73 -1.23
CA LYS A 42 -4.41 5.72 -2.69
C LYS A 42 -5.20 4.60 -3.36
N LEU A 43 -5.26 3.42 -2.74
CA LEU A 43 -6.07 2.32 -3.26
C LEU A 43 -7.57 2.67 -3.21
N GLN A 44 -8.03 3.27 -2.12
CA GLN A 44 -9.42 3.76 -2.02
C GLN A 44 -9.73 4.81 -3.09
N GLU A 45 -8.84 5.79 -3.28
CA GLU A 45 -8.97 6.82 -4.31
C GLU A 45 -9.02 6.22 -5.73
N LYS A 46 -8.23 5.17 -5.99
CA LYS A 46 -8.26 4.44 -7.26
C LYS A 46 -9.60 3.74 -7.52
N ILE A 47 -10.24 3.23 -6.46
CA ILE A 47 -11.53 2.52 -6.55
C ILE A 47 -12.70 3.50 -6.68
N THR A 48 -12.71 4.58 -5.89
CA THR A 48 -13.85 5.51 -5.80
C THR A 48 -13.72 6.71 -6.73
N GLY A 49 -12.53 6.97 -7.27
CA GLY A 49 -12.22 8.16 -8.06
C GLY A 49 -12.13 9.45 -7.24
N VAL A 50 -12.25 9.38 -5.91
CA VAL A 50 -12.21 10.53 -5.00
C VAL A 50 -11.28 10.27 -3.83
N ARG A 51 -10.48 11.27 -3.46
CA ARG A 51 -9.67 11.18 -2.24
C ARG A 51 -10.56 11.43 -1.03
N HIS A 52 -10.82 10.37 -0.27
CA HIS A 52 -11.57 10.52 0.97
C HIS A 52 -10.72 11.29 1.98
N PRO A 53 -11.22 12.42 2.51
CA PRO A 53 -10.57 13.07 3.63
C PRO A 53 -10.55 12.09 4.80
N PHE A 54 -9.44 12.05 5.52
CA PHE A 54 -9.31 11.19 6.70
C PHE A 54 -10.54 11.37 7.59
N PRO A 55 -11.23 10.29 8.02
CA PRO A 55 -12.48 10.40 8.75
C PRO A 55 -12.25 11.23 10.02
N GLN A 56 -12.75 12.46 10.02
CA GLN A 56 -12.78 13.33 11.20
C GLN A 56 -13.92 12.96 12.15
N ARG A 57 -14.71 11.93 11.81
CA ARG A 57 -15.87 11.52 12.61
C ARG A 57 -15.35 11.03 13.96
N LYS A 58 -15.60 11.82 15.01
CA LYS A 58 -15.34 11.37 16.36
C LYS A 58 -16.28 10.18 16.61
N VAL A 59 -15.78 9.15 17.29
CA VAL A 59 -16.61 8.00 17.71
C VAL A 59 -17.85 8.45 18.51
N SER A 60 -17.81 9.66 19.09
CA SER A 60 -18.96 10.33 19.73
C SER A 60 -20.16 10.60 18.82
N ASP A 61 -19.98 10.58 17.50
CA ASP A 61 -21.03 10.97 16.54
C ASP A 61 -21.77 9.75 15.95
N ALA A 62 -21.53 8.55 16.49
CA ALA A 62 -22.33 7.36 16.18
C ALA A 62 -23.63 7.41 17.00
N PRO A 63 -24.83 7.32 16.37
CA PRO A 63 -26.04 7.08 17.13
C PRO A 63 -25.92 5.73 17.86
N ASN A 64 -26.27 5.72 19.15
CA ASN A 64 -26.33 4.53 20.01
C ASN A 64 -27.06 3.36 19.35
#